data_AF-A0A948NC70-F1
#
_entry.id   AF-A0A948NC70-F1
#
_cell.length_a   1.000
_cell.length_b   1.000
_cell.length_c   1.000
_cell.angle_alpha   90.00
_cell.angle_beta   90.00
_cell.angle_gamma   90.00
#
_symmetry.space_group_name_H-M   'P 1'
#
loop_
_entity.id
_entity.type
_entity.pdbx_description
1 polymer ?
#
loop_
_entity_poly.entity_id
_entity_poly.type
_entity_poly.pdbx_seq_one_letter_code
_entity_poly.pdbx_strand_id
1 'polypeptide(L)'
;MPFPTLRKSALTLCAAGVALHLYTAFFKADGGLGAISFLIGLVLWSCTAYAISAVLAWSRHAVWGLGAAAACLAADVFMHYTVFVAPKGSTAALGLLVMPFWNLVAIGPVGALLFWLAHSIFGRQRGAEAD
;
A
#
# COMPACT_ATOMS: atom_id res chain seq x y z
N MET A 1 7.85 -1.07 -18.74
CA MET A 1 8.03 0.40 -18.54
C MET A 1 9.48 0.68 -18.20
N PRO A 2 10.05 1.85 -18.54
CA PRO A 2 11.41 2.17 -18.14
C PRO A 2 11.54 2.24 -16.61
N PHE A 3 12.66 1.74 -16.10
CA PHE A 3 12.94 1.61 -14.67
C PHE A 3 12.71 2.89 -13.84
N PRO A 4 13.15 4.08 -14.31
CA PRO A 4 12.90 5.33 -13.59
C PRO A 4 11.42 5.66 -13.42
N THR A 5 10.56 5.29 -14.38
CA THR A 5 9.12 5.53 -14.32
C THR A 5 8.46 4.59 -13.32
N LEU A 6 8.80 3.30 -13.33
CA LEU A 6 8.29 2.33 -12.35
C LEU A 6 8.58 2.75 -10.91
N ARG A 7 9.83 3.17 -10.66
CA ARG A 7 10.23 3.67 -9.34
C ARG A 7 9.43 4.90 -8.94
N LYS A 8 9.32 5.92 -9.82
CA LYS A 8 8.55 7.13 -9.52
C LYS A 8 7.09 6.79 -9.19
N SER A 9 6.44 5.95 -10.00
CA SER A 9 5.06 5.52 -9.75
C SER A 9 4.92 4.81 -8.41
N ALA A 10 5.81 3.87 -8.08
CA ALA A 10 5.76 3.15 -6.80
C ALA A 10 5.90 4.11 -5.61
N LEU A 11 6.83 5.08 -5.68
CA LEU A 11 7.02 6.08 -4.63
C LEU A 11 5.83 7.03 -4.50
N THR A 12 5.20 7.42 -5.60
CA THR A 12 3.97 8.22 -5.58
C THR A 12 2.84 7.47 -4.87
N LEU A 13 2.67 6.17 -5.14
CA LEU A 13 1.67 5.34 -4.46
C LEU A 13 1.99 5.19 -2.96
N CYS A 14 3.27 5.01 -2.61
CA CYS A 14 3.68 4.98 -1.21
C CYS A 14 3.37 6.30 -0.49
N ALA A 15 3.67 7.44 -1.12
CA ALA A 15 3.35 8.75 -0.57
C ALA A 15 1.84 8.94 -0.38
N ALA A 16 1.02 8.47 -1.32
CA ALA A 16 -0.44 8.50 -1.21
C ALA A 16 -0.95 7.63 -0.04
N GLY A 17 -0.39 6.45 0.16
CA GLY A 17 -0.72 5.57 1.30
C GLY A 17 -0.37 6.20 2.64
N VAL A 18 0.85 6.75 2.77
CA VAL A 18 1.26 7.49 3.96
C VAL A 18 0.32 8.68 4.22
N ALA A 19 -0.02 9.46 3.18
CA ALA A 19 -0.95 10.56 3.30
C ALA A 19 -2.35 10.12 3.78
N LEU A 20 -2.85 8.97 3.32
CA LEU A 20 -4.13 8.40 3.77
C LEU A 20 -4.09 8.03 5.26
N HIS A 21 -3.00 7.43 5.75
CA HIS A 21 -2.84 7.10 7.17
C HIS A 21 -2.71 8.35 8.05
N LEU A 22 -1.95 9.35 7.60
CA LEU A 22 -1.87 10.64 8.29
C LEU A 22 -3.24 11.33 8.33
N TYR A 23 -3.96 11.34 7.21
CA TYR A 23 -5.32 11.89 7.15
C TYR A 23 -6.24 11.19 8.16
N THR A 24 -6.19 9.86 8.20
CA THR A 24 -6.98 9.05 9.13
C THR A 24 -6.63 9.36 10.59
N ALA A 25 -5.35 9.44 10.93
CA ALA A 25 -4.89 9.70 12.29
C ALA A 25 -5.18 11.12 12.77
N PHE A 26 -5.06 12.14 11.91
CA PHE A 26 -5.24 13.55 12.32
C PHE A 26 -6.68 14.04 12.24
N PHE A 27 -7.48 13.52 11.29
CA PHE A 27 -8.80 14.10 11.00
C PHE A 27 -9.98 13.16 11.26
N LYS A 28 -9.73 11.86 11.44
CA LYS A 28 -10.79 10.87 11.63
C LYS A 28 -10.73 10.13 12.96
N ALA A 29 -9.59 10.10 13.62
CA ALA A 29 -9.45 9.46 14.93
C ALA A 29 -9.99 10.35 16.05
N ASP A 30 -10.83 9.76 16.90
CA ASP A 30 -11.35 10.37 18.12
C ASP A 30 -10.49 9.94 19.33
N GLY A 31 -10.23 10.83 20.30
CA GLY A 31 -9.47 10.47 21.51
C GLY A 31 -8.56 11.55 22.11
N GLY A 32 -8.41 12.70 21.46
CA GLY A 32 -7.63 13.83 21.97
C GLY A 32 -6.14 13.52 22.22
N LEU A 33 -5.48 14.33 23.06
CA LEU A 33 -4.04 14.21 23.35
C LEU A 33 -3.65 12.87 24.00
N GLY A 34 -4.59 12.20 24.69
CA GLY A 34 -4.34 10.91 25.32
C GLY A 34 -4.13 9.76 24.34
N ALA A 35 -4.64 9.87 23.11
CA ALA A 35 -4.52 8.83 22.08
C ALA A 35 -3.31 9.04 21.14
N ILE A 36 -2.55 10.13 21.29
CA ILE A 36 -1.54 10.53 20.31
C ILE A 36 -0.43 9.49 20.11
N SER A 37 0.03 8.87 21.20
CA SER A 37 1.06 7.83 21.16
C SER A 37 0.58 6.59 20.41
N PHE A 38 -0.67 6.17 20.66
CA PHE A 38 -1.30 5.07 19.93
C PHE A 38 -1.47 5.40 18.44
N LEU A 39 -1.93 6.62 18.10
CA LEU A 39 -2.10 7.04 16.71
C LEU A 39 -0.78 7.11 15.95
N ILE A 40 0.29 7.61 16.58
CA ILE A 40 1.64 7.59 16.00
C ILE A 40 2.07 6.14 15.76
N GLY A 41 1.91 5.26 16.75
CA GLY A 41 2.22 3.85 16.62
C GLY A 41 1.43 3.18 15.48
N LEU A 42 0.14 3.50 15.36
CA LEU A 42 -0.73 2.98 14.31
C LEU A 42 -0.30 3.46 12.93
N VAL A 43 0.07 4.74 12.78
CA VAL A 43 0.58 5.29 11.51
C VAL A 43 1.89 4.60 11.14
N LEU A 44 2.85 4.50 12.07
CA LEU A 44 4.13 3.83 11.83
C LEU A 44 3.93 2.37 11.43
N TRP A 45 3.03 1.66 12.13
CA TRP A 45 2.65 0.29 11.81
C TRP A 45 2.06 0.17 10.40
N SER A 46 1.13 1.05 10.05
CA SER A 46 0.49 1.07 8.73
C SER A 46 1.46 1.41 7.60
N CYS A 47 2.44 2.28 7.88
CA CYS A 47 3.46 2.70 6.91
C CYS A 47 4.51 1.61 6.62
N THR A 48 4.59 0.52 7.39
CA THR A 48 5.62 -0.53 7.20
C THR A 48 5.54 -1.18 5.82
N ALA A 49 4.34 -1.50 5.33
CA ALA A 49 4.15 -2.08 4.00
C ALA A 49 4.61 -1.14 2.88
N TYR A 50 4.41 0.17 3.06
CA TYR A 50 4.88 1.20 2.12
C TYR A 50 6.38 1.41 2.19
N ALA A 51 6.99 1.32 3.38
CA ALA A 51 8.45 1.36 3.52
C ALA A 51 9.10 0.19 2.77
N ILE A 52 8.58 -1.03 2.91
CA ILE A 52 9.06 -2.21 2.17
C ILE A 52 8.86 -2.02 0.67
N SER A 53 7.68 -1.55 0.25
CA SER A 53 7.38 -1.30 -1.17
C SER A 53 8.34 -0.26 -1.77
N ALA A 54 8.67 0.78 -1.03
CA ALA A 54 9.62 1.80 -1.44
C ALA A 54 11.05 1.23 -1.54
N VAL A 55 11.50 0.43 -0.57
CA VAL A 55 12.80 -0.28 -0.63
C VAL A 55 12.87 -1.17 -1.87
N LEU A 56 11.82 -1.93 -2.16
CA LEU A 56 11.72 -2.73 -3.40
C LEU A 56 11.79 -1.84 -4.65
N ALA A 57 11.15 -0.67 -4.63
CA ALA A 57 11.17 0.30 -5.73
C ALA A 57 12.57 0.87 -6.03
N TRP A 58 13.41 1.06 -5.01
CA TRP A 58 14.81 1.49 -5.19
C TRP A 58 15.75 0.37 -5.62
N SER A 59 15.35 -0.89 -5.44
CA SER A 59 16.12 -2.06 -5.85
C SER A 59 15.89 -2.43 -7.32
N ARG A 60 16.55 -3.50 -7.79
CA ARG A 60 16.27 -4.14 -9.10
C ARG A 60 14.85 -4.73 -9.23
N HIS A 61 14.04 -4.66 -8.18
CA HIS A 61 12.68 -5.18 -8.13
C HIS A 61 11.61 -4.07 -8.16
N ALA A 62 11.84 -3.00 -8.94
CA ALA A 62 10.92 -1.86 -8.99
C ALA A 62 9.48 -2.21 -9.39
N VAL A 63 9.29 -3.24 -10.21
CA VAL A 63 7.96 -3.77 -10.56
C VAL A 63 7.25 -4.35 -9.34
N TRP A 64 7.99 -5.02 -8.45
CA TRP A 64 7.43 -5.61 -7.23
C TRP A 64 7.02 -4.52 -6.24
N GLY A 65 7.88 -3.50 -6.08
CA GLY A 65 7.57 -2.33 -5.26
C GLY A 65 6.32 -1.60 -5.75
N LEU A 66 6.16 -1.44 -7.06
CA LEU A 66 4.96 -0.85 -7.65
C LEU A 66 3.71 -1.68 -7.36
N GLY A 67 3.77 -2.99 -7.59
CA GLY A 67 2.64 -3.89 -7.37
C GLY A 67 2.22 -3.99 -5.90
N ALA A 68 3.19 -4.09 -4.99
CA ALA A 68 2.93 -4.09 -3.55
C ALA A 68 2.29 -2.77 -3.11
N ALA A 69 2.85 -1.61 -3.50
CA ALA A 69 2.32 -0.30 -3.14
C ALA A 69 0.89 -0.12 -3.68
N ALA A 70 0.61 -0.53 -4.92
CA ALA A 70 -0.72 -0.44 -5.51
C ALA A 70 -1.75 -1.31 -4.78
N ALA A 71 -1.41 -2.56 -4.48
CA ALA A 71 -2.31 -3.48 -3.80
C ALA A 71 -2.61 -3.02 -2.35
N CYS A 72 -1.57 -2.64 -1.60
CA CYS A 72 -1.73 -2.11 -0.25
C CYS A 72 -2.59 -0.83 -0.26
N LEU A 73 -2.33 0.11 -1.17
CA LEU A 73 -3.11 1.34 -1.27
C LEU A 73 -4.58 1.07 -1.59
N ALA A 74 -4.86 0.18 -2.54
CA ALA A 74 -6.24 -0.17 -2.89
C ALA A 74 -6.97 -0.76 -1.67
N ALA A 75 -6.29 -1.62 -0.92
CA ALA A 75 -6.86 -2.29 0.23
C ALA A 75 -7.02 -1.33 1.44
N ASP A 76 -6.11 -0.37 1.61
CA ASP A 76 -6.23 0.68 2.63
C ASP A 76 -7.32 1.70 2.30
N VAL A 77 -7.50 2.06 1.02
CA VAL A 77 -8.63 2.88 0.57
C VAL A 77 -9.95 2.15 0.83
N PHE A 78 -10.02 0.85 0.53
CA PHE A 78 -11.18 0.04 0.85
C PHE A 78 -11.43 0.02 2.36
N MET A 79 -10.40 -0.22 3.17
CA MET A 79 -10.53 -0.23 4.63
C MET A 79 -11.02 1.13 5.14
N HIS A 80 -10.42 2.23 4.68
CA HIS A 80 -10.83 3.59 5.02
C HIS A 80 -12.30 3.84 4.70
N TYR A 81 -12.76 3.44 3.51
CA TYR A 81 -14.17 3.54 3.11
C TYR A 81 -15.08 2.73 4.05
N THR A 82 -14.72 1.48 4.35
CA THR A 82 -15.54 0.62 5.21
C THR A 82 -15.58 1.05 6.67
N VAL A 83 -14.60 1.84 7.14
CA VAL A 83 -14.58 2.33 8.53
C VAL A 83 -15.23 3.70 8.66
N PHE A 84 -14.99 4.62 7.71
CA PHE A 84 -15.38 6.03 7.86
C PHE A 84 -16.51 6.49 6.94
N VAL A 85 -16.87 5.73 5.90
CA VAL A 85 -17.92 6.11 4.95
C VAL A 85 -19.13 5.18 5.07
N ALA A 86 -18.90 3.87 5.11
CA ALA A 86 -19.96 2.87 5.20
C ALA A 86 -19.66 1.83 6.31
N PRO A 87 -19.65 2.24 7.60
CA PRO A 87 -19.39 1.34 8.72
C PRO A 87 -20.47 0.26 8.84
N LYS A 88 -20.05 -1.00 8.82
CA LYS A 88 -20.93 -2.18 8.95
C LYS A 88 -21.05 -2.72 10.38
N GLY A 89 -20.43 -2.08 11.37
CA GLY A 89 -20.54 -2.46 12.78
C GLY A 89 -19.54 -1.71 13.68
N SER A 90 -19.73 -1.80 14.99
CA SER A 90 -18.89 -1.12 16.00
C SER A 90 -17.44 -1.63 16.03
N THR A 91 -17.16 -2.77 15.41
CA THR A 91 -15.81 -3.35 15.30
C THR A 91 -15.07 -2.93 14.03
N ALA A 92 -15.66 -2.10 13.17
CA ALA A 92 -15.03 -1.69 11.91
C ALA A 92 -13.64 -1.07 12.13
N ALA A 93 -13.47 -0.26 13.19
CA ALA A 93 -12.20 0.37 13.51
C ALA A 93 -11.05 -0.62 13.82
N LEU A 94 -11.36 -1.84 14.29
CA LEU A 94 -10.34 -2.90 14.45
C LEU A 94 -9.69 -3.27 13.11
N GLY A 95 -10.42 -3.06 12.01
CA GLY A 95 -9.88 -3.20 10.66
C GLY A 95 -8.63 -2.35 10.44
N LEU A 96 -8.57 -1.12 10.99
CA LEU A 96 -7.38 -0.26 10.84
C LEU A 96 -6.14 -0.82 11.53
N LEU A 97 -6.30 -1.60 12.60
CA LEU A 97 -5.19 -2.22 13.33
C LEU A 97 -4.69 -3.49 12.62
N VAL A 98 -5.63 -4.27 12.07
CA VAL A 98 -5.36 -5.59 11.47
C VAL A 98 -4.98 -5.48 9.98
N MET A 99 -5.43 -4.45 9.28
CA MET A 99 -5.16 -4.27 7.85
C MET A 99 -3.66 -4.21 7.51
N PRO A 100 -2.80 -3.47 8.26
CA PRO A 100 -1.37 -3.43 7.97
C PRO A 100 -0.70 -4.82 8.06
N PHE A 101 -1.18 -5.69 8.96
CA PHE A 101 -0.72 -7.06 9.02
C PHE A 101 -1.01 -7.80 7.70
N TRP A 102 -2.26 -7.72 7.20
CA TRP A 102 -2.63 -8.32 5.91
C TRP A 102 -1.89 -7.72 4.72
N ASN A 103 -1.61 -6.42 4.75
CA ASN A 103 -0.77 -5.75 3.76
C ASN A 103 0.63 -6.35 3.70
N LEU A 104 1.23 -6.66 4.86
CA LEU A 104 2.55 -7.28 4.92
C LEU A 104 2.57 -8.75 4.49
N VAL A 105 1.65 -9.55 5.02
CA VAL A 105 1.73 -11.02 4.86
C VAL A 105 1.12 -11.54 3.57
N ALA A 106 0.14 -10.83 3.00
CA ALA A 106 -0.63 -11.34 1.86
C ALA A 106 -0.78 -10.32 0.74
N ILE A 107 -1.40 -9.17 1.00
CA ILE A 107 -1.84 -8.25 -0.06
C ILE A 107 -0.66 -7.64 -0.81
N GLY A 108 0.35 -7.14 -0.10
CA GLY A 108 1.58 -6.62 -0.71
C GLY A 108 2.33 -7.68 -1.54
N PRO A 109 2.64 -8.86 -0.98
CA PRO A 109 3.27 -9.96 -1.73
C PRO A 109 2.48 -10.41 -2.96
N VAL A 110 1.15 -10.58 -2.84
CA VAL A 110 0.28 -10.94 -3.96
C VAL A 110 0.28 -9.84 -5.03
N GLY A 111 0.18 -8.57 -4.62
CA GLY A 111 0.26 -7.42 -5.52
C GLY A 111 1.57 -7.38 -6.30
N ALA A 112 2.70 -7.57 -5.61
CA ALA A 112 4.02 -7.65 -6.23
C ALA A 112 4.12 -8.79 -7.26
N LEU A 113 3.62 -9.98 -6.91
CA LEU A 113 3.63 -11.16 -7.77
C LEU A 113 2.79 -10.93 -9.03
N LEU A 114 1.56 -10.44 -8.90
CA LEU A 114 0.65 -10.21 -10.03
C LEU A 114 1.22 -9.17 -11.01
N PHE A 115 1.77 -8.07 -10.50
CA PHE A 115 2.40 -7.06 -11.35
C PHE A 115 3.65 -7.58 -12.06
N TRP A 116 4.45 -8.40 -11.37
CA TRP A 116 5.60 -9.04 -11.98
C TRP A 116 5.20 -10.02 -13.09
N LEU A 117 4.20 -10.87 -12.84
CA LEU A 117 3.67 -11.80 -13.84
C LEU A 117 3.15 -11.05 -15.06
N ALA A 118 2.32 -10.03 -14.87
CA ALA A 118 1.84 -9.18 -15.96
C ALA A 118 3.01 -8.57 -16.75
N HIS A 119 3.98 -7.95 -16.07
CA HIS A 119 5.16 -7.37 -16.72
C HIS A 119 5.98 -8.41 -17.50
N SER A 120 6.12 -9.62 -16.97
CA SER A 120 6.88 -10.70 -17.61
C SER A 120 6.21 -11.21 -18.88
N ILE A 121 4.88 -11.31 -18.89
CA ILE A 121 4.10 -11.77 -20.04
C ILE A 121 4.15 -10.73 -21.16
N PHE A 122 3.88 -9.45 -20.85
CA PHE A 122 3.92 -8.37 -21.84
C PHE A 122 5.34 -8.08 -22.35
N GLY A 123 6.37 -8.29 -21.51
CA GLY A 123 7.77 -8.18 -21.92
C GLY A 123 8.17 -9.26 -22.93
N ARG A 124 7.64 -10.48 -22.78
CA ARG A 124 7.89 -11.60 -23.71
C ARG A 124 7.23 -11.41 -25.07
N GLN A 125 6.02 -10.87 -25.11
CA GLN A 125 5.30 -10.63 -26.37
C GLN A 125 6.02 -9.62 -27.27
N ARG A 126 6.59 -8.55 -26.69
CA ARG A 126 7.37 -7.56 -27.45
C ARG A 126 8.68 -8.08 -28.04
N GLY A 127 9.24 -9.15 -27.48
CA GLY A 127 10.41 -9.81 -28.06
C GLY A 127 10.04 -10.67 -29.26
N ALA A 128 8.90 -11.36 -29.20
CA ALA A 128 8.42 -12.23 -30.27
C ALA A 128 7.89 -11.47 -31.50
N GLU A 129 7.53 -10.19 -31.36
CA GLU A 129 7.12 -9.32 -32.49
C GLU A 129 8.31 -8.62 -33.17
N ALA A 130 9.53 -8.74 -32.63
CA ALA A 130 10.74 -8.10 -33.15
C ALA A 130 11.65 -9.05 -33.95
N ASP A 131 11.30 -10.33 -34.02
CA ASP A 131 11.96 -11.40 -34.78
C ASP A 131 11.12 -11.77 -36.03
#